data_AF-R0KMW2-F1
#
_entry.id   AF-R0KMW2-F1
#
_cell.length_a   1.000
_cell.length_b   1.000
_cell.length_c   1.000
_cell.angle_alpha   90.00
_cell.angle_beta   90.00
_cell.angle_gamma   90.00
#
_symmetry.space_group_name_H-M   'P 1'
#
loop_
_entity.id
_entity.type
_entity.pdbx_description
1 polymer ?
#
loop_
_entity_poly.entity_id
_entity_poly.type
_entity_poly.pdbx_seq_one_letter_code
_entity_poly.pdbx_strand_id
1 'polypeptide(L)'
;MEIDTNVLSTQYTPLDIKFKTCDFDFFSDCTNNTLVELCNASNYLNYPYLLELTCKILANRMQYRPTEELRELIGQGNEIIEDTDDDINKELEWLSSSE
;
A
#
# COMPACT_ATOMS: atom_id res chain seq x y z
N MET A 1 12.49 11.97 -22.27
CA MET A 1 13.04 12.58 -21.05
C MET A 1 13.02 11.47 -20.01
N GLU A 2 14.14 10.78 -19.84
CA GLU A 2 14.32 9.83 -18.74
C GLU A 2 14.19 10.63 -17.44
N ILE A 3 13.23 10.25 -16.61
CA ILE A 3 13.04 10.89 -15.31
C ILE A 3 14.12 10.30 -14.42
N ASP A 4 15.19 11.07 -14.21
CA ASP A 4 16.22 10.73 -13.22
C ASP A 4 15.59 10.81 -11.84
N THR A 5 15.16 9.66 -11.33
CA THR A 5 14.57 9.50 -10.00
C THR A 5 15.58 9.64 -8.85
N ASN A 6 16.85 9.92 -9.19
CA ASN A 6 17.92 10.18 -8.22
C ASN A 6 17.82 11.56 -7.54
N VAL A 7 17.03 12.50 -8.08
CA VAL A 7 16.86 13.83 -7.48
C VAL A 7 15.38 14.24 -7.52
N LEU A 8 14.63 13.81 -6.51
CA LEU A 8 13.30 14.34 -6.25
C LEU A 8 13.42 15.75 -5.64
N SER A 9 12.63 16.71 -6.12
CA SER A 9 12.60 18.04 -5.53
C SER A 9 12.07 17.97 -4.10
N THR A 10 12.37 18.96 -3.26
CA THR A 10 11.81 19.08 -1.91
C THR A 10 10.28 19.23 -1.89
N GLN A 11 9.65 19.43 -3.04
CA GLN A 11 8.21 19.48 -3.23
C GLN A 11 7.80 18.53 -4.37
N TYR A 12 8.20 17.26 -4.27
CA TYR A 12 7.81 16.27 -5.26
C TYR A 12 6.35 15.85 -5.05
N THR A 13 5.64 15.57 -6.14
CA THR A 13 4.33 14.92 -6.07
C THR A 13 4.53 13.41 -6.23
N PRO A 14 3.84 12.54 -5.45
CA PRO A 14 3.96 11.09 -5.60
C PRO A 14 3.69 10.57 -7.02
N LEU A 15 2.88 11.30 -7.80
CA LEU A 15 2.55 10.99 -9.20
C LEU A 15 3.70 11.25 -10.17
N ASP A 16 4.68 12.06 -9.79
CA ASP A 16 5.82 12.41 -10.64
C ASP A 16 6.87 11.28 -10.69
N ILE A 17 6.77 10.32 -9.76
CA ILE A 17 7.72 9.22 -9.66
C ILE A 17 7.37 8.13 -10.66
N LYS A 18 8.32 7.85 -11.55
CA LYS A 18 8.26 6.70 -12.45
C LYS A 18 9.17 5.59 -11.92
N PHE A 19 8.54 4.50 -11.53
CA PHE A 19 9.23 3.29 -11.09
C PHE A 19 9.61 2.41 -12.27
N LYS A 20 10.77 1.77 -12.19
CA LYS A 20 11.17 0.74 -13.17
C LYS A 20 10.59 -0.61 -12.77
N THR A 21 10.31 -1.46 -13.75
CA THR A 21 9.81 -2.83 -13.49
C THR A 21 10.78 -3.64 -12.63
N CYS A 22 12.08 -3.50 -12.87
CA CYS A 22 13.11 -4.18 -12.08
C CYS A 22 13.08 -3.84 -10.59
N ASP A 23 12.61 -2.63 -10.24
CA ASP A 23 12.52 -2.21 -8.85
C ASP A 23 11.38 -2.97 -8.15
N PHE A 24 10.28 -3.26 -8.85
CA PHE A 24 9.21 -4.11 -8.32
C PHE A 24 9.66 -5.57 -8.17
N ASP A 25 10.37 -6.08 -9.17
CA ASP A 25 10.88 -7.46 -9.16
C ASP A 25 11.85 -7.70 -8.00
N PHE A 26 12.65 -6.70 -7.63
CA PHE A 26 13.56 -6.81 -6.48
C PHE A 26 12.83 -7.07 -5.15
N PHE A 27 11.62 -6.53 -4.99
CA PHE A 27 10.82 -6.66 -3.78
C PHE A 27 9.75 -7.75 -3.86
N SER A 28 9.71 -8.56 -4.93
CA SER A 28 8.71 -9.63 -5.10
C SER A 28 8.74 -10.63 -3.95
N ASP A 29 9.93 -10.98 -3.49
CA ASP A 29 10.17 -12.04 -2.51
C ASP A 29 10.17 -11.51 -1.06
N CYS A 30 10.01 -10.20 -0.85
CA CYS A 30 9.99 -9.60 0.48
C CYS A 30 8.65 -9.86 1.18
N THR A 31 8.69 -10.11 2.49
CA THR A 31 7.48 -10.20 3.32
C THR A 31 6.85 -8.82 3.55
N ASN A 32 5.55 -8.78 3.85
CA ASN A 32 4.84 -7.51 4.08
C ASN A 32 5.38 -6.77 5.30
N ASN A 33 5.73 -7.49 6.38
CA ASN A 33 6.33 -6.87 7.57
C ASN A 33 7.65 -6.16 7.23
N THR A 34 8.52 -6.82 6.46
CA THR A 34 9.78 -6.20 6.01
C THR A 34 9.54 -4.98 5.13
N LEU A 35 8.51 -4.99 4.27
CA LEU A 35 8.15 -3.83 3.46
C LEU A 35 7.65 -2.65 4.31
N VAL A 36 6.88 -2.91 5.37
CA VAL A 36 6.42 -1.88 6.31
C VAL A 36 7.59 -1.28 7.09
N GLU A 37 8.51 -2.11 7.59
CA GLU A 37 9.73 -1.63 8.25
C GLU A 37 10.60 -0.80 7.30
N LEU A 38 10.74 -1.25 6.05
CA LEU A 38 11.49 -0.54 5.02
C LEU A 38 10.84 0.80 4.64
N CYS A 39 9.51 0.85 4.58
CA CYS A 39 8.75 2.08 4.39
C CYS A 39 9.04 3.08 5.52
N ASN A 40 8.97 2.63 6.78
CA ASN A 40 9.30 3.46 7.94
C ASN A 40 10.76 3.94 7.95
N ALA A 41 11.71 3.06 7.61
CA ALA A 41 13.12 3.42 7.49
C ALA A 41 13.36 4.45 6.38
N SER A 42 12.67 4.29 5.24
CA SER A 42 12.76 5.22 4.11
C SER A 42 12.21 6.60 4.47
N ASN A 43 11.10 6.65 5.23
CA ASN A 43 10.55 7.88 5.76
C ASN A 43 11.53 8.56 6.74
N TYR A 44 12.14 7.79 7.65
CA TYR A 44 13.12 8.32 8.60
C TYR A 44 14.37 8.91 7.92
N LEU A 45 14.87 8.25 6.87
CA LEU A 45 16.03 8.69 6.10
C LEU A 45 15.69 9.79 5.07
N ASN A 46 14.42 10.19 4.97
CA ASN A 46 13.90 11.10 3.96
C ASN A 46 14.29 10.68 2.53
N TYR A 47 14.10 9.39 2.22
CA TYR A 47 14.35 8.82 0.90
C TYR A 47 13.03 8.56 0.16
N PRO A 48 12.50 9.58 -0.55
CA PRO A 48 11.13 9.56 -1.08
C PRO A 48 10.89 8.51 -2.17
N TYR A 49 11.90 8.20 -2.98
CA TYR A 49 11.75 7.20 -4.04
C TYR A 49 11.39 5.81 -3.48
N LEU A 50 12.10 5.36 -2.45
CA LEU A 50 11.86 4.05 -1.84
C LEU A 50 10.59 4.03 -0.98
N LEU A 51 10.30 5.15 -0.30
CA LEU A 51 9.06 5.31 0.43
C LEU A 51 7.86 5.06 -0.49
N GLU A 52 7.81 5.74 -1.63
CA GLU A 52 6.70 5.66 -2.57
C GLU A 52 6.66 4.30 -3.29
N LEU A 53 7.82 3.70 -3.58
CA LEU A 53 7.91 2.37 -4.17
C LEU A 53 7.33 1.31 -3.23
N THR A 54 7.74 1.32 -1.95
CA THR A 54 7.24 0.37 -0.95
C THR A 54 5.75 0.56 -0.69
N CYS A 55 5.27 1.80 -0.59
CA CYS A 55 3.84 2.11 -0.51
C CYS A 55 3.06 1.56 -1.70
N LYS A 56 3.59 1.69 -2.92
CA LYS A 56 2.94 1.18 -4.13
C LYS A 56 2.90 -0.35 -4.19
N ILE A 57 3.97 -1.02 -3.76
CA ILE A 57 4.00 -2.49 -3.66
C ILE A 57 2.97 -2.98 -2.65
N LEU A 58 2.90 -2.36 -1.46
CA LEU A 58 1.91 -2.69 -0.45
C LEU A 58 0.49 -2.47 -0.95
N ALA A 59 0.21 -1.32 -1.58
CA ALA A 59 -1.10 -1.03 -2.17
C ALA A 59 -1.51 -2.08 -3.21
N ASN A 60 -0.60 -2.48 -4.11
CA ASN A 60 -0.85 -3.52 -5.10
C ASN A 60 -1.11 -4.90 -4.46
N ARG A 61 -0.43 -5.22 -3.34
CA ARG A 61 -0.64 -6.49 -2.61
C ARG A 61 -1.96 -6.51 -1.82
N MET A 62 -2.44 -5.34 -1.42
CA MET A 62 -3.73 -5.15 -0.76
C MET A 62 -4.88 -5.10 -1.76
N GLN A 63 -4.60 -4.69 -2.99
CA GLN A 63 -5.58 -4.67 -4.07
C GLN A 63 -6.11 -6.08 -4.31
N TYR A 64 -7.44 -6.23 -4.31
CA TYR A 64 -8.17 -7.49 -4.55
C TYR A 64 -8.11 -8.56 -3.44
N ARG A 65 -7.62 -8.25 -2.23
CA ARG A 65 -7.76 -9.17 -1.09
C ARG A 65 -9.06 -8.94 -0.32
N PRO A 66 -9.72 -10.02 0.17
CA PRO A 66 -10.86 -9.88 1.05
C PRO A 66 -10.45 -9.21 2.37
N THR A 67 -11.37 -8.46 2.97
CA THR A 67 -11.12 -7.65 4.18
C THR A 67 -10.52 -8.47 5.32
N GLU A 68 -10.89 -9.74 5.45
CA GLU A 68 -10.31 -10.67 6.44
C GLU A 68 -8.83 -10.97 6.21
N GLU A 69 -8.41 -11.22 4.97
CA GLU A 69 -6.98 -11.42 4.66
C GLU A 69 -6.17 -10.14 4.84
N LEU A 70 -6.77 -8.96 4.60
CA LEU A 70 -6.14 -7.67 4.88
C LEU A 70 -5.92 -7.45 6.38
N ARG A 71 -6.86 -7.87 7.24
CA ARG A 71 -6.73 -7.79 8.70
C ARG A 71 -5.51 -8.58 9.19
N GLU A 72 -5.33 -9.80 8.70
CA GLU A 72 -4.14 -10.62 8.98
C GLU A 72 -2.84 -9.98 8.46
N LEU A 73 -2.90 -9.35 7.29
CA LEU A 73 -1.75 -8.74 6.62
C LEU A 73 -1.27 -7.44 7.30
N ILE A 74 -2.18 -6.72 7.97
CA ILE A 74 -1.92 -5.47 8.70
C ILE A 74 -1.65 -5.73 10.20
N GLY A 75 -1.94 -6.95 10.70
CA GLY A 75 -1.70 -7.33 12.10
C GLY A 75 -2.65 -6.67 13.10
N GLN A 76 -3.76 -6.09 12.64
CA GLN A 76 -4.85 -5.65 13.50
C GLN A 76 -5.74 -6.86 13.80
N GLY A 77 -5.91 -7.18 15.09
CA GLY A 77 -6.92 -8.14 15.53
C GLY A 77 -8.32 -7.66 15.17
N ASN A 78 -9.29 -8.59 15.08
CA ASN A 78 -10.72 -8.33 14.84
C ASN A 78 -11.33 -7.42 15.92
N GLU A 79 -11.04 -6.13 15.87
CA GLU A 79 -11.67 -5.09 16.71
C GLU A 79 -12.79 -4.36 15.96
N ILE A 80 -13.45 -5.03 15.01
CA ILE A 80 -14.75 -4.55 14.51
C ILE A 80 -15.83 -5.19 15.37
N ILE A 81 -16.63 -4.33 16.00
CA ILE A 81 -17.77 -4.72 16.83
C ILE A 81 -18.90 -5.15 15.89
N GLU A 82 -19.63 -6.22 16.20
CA GLU A 82 -20.69 -6.79 15.34
C GLU A 82 -21.66 -5.72 14.77
N ASP A 83 -22.07 -4.75 15.59
CA ASP A 83 -22.95 -3.64 15.16
C ASP A 83 -22.36 -2.79 14.02
N THR A 84 -21.03 -2.61 14.00
CA THR A 84 -20.33 -1.82 12.97
C THR A 84 -20.18 -2.58 11.67
N ASP A 85 -19.99 -3.91 11.71
CA ASP A 85 -19.93 -4.75 10.51
C ASP A 85 -21.30 -4.80 9.81
N ASP A 86 -22.41 -4.87 10.56
CA ASP A 86 -23.76 -4.85 10.00
C ASP A 86 -24.10 -3.49 9.34
N ASP A 87 -23.72 -2.38 9.98
CA ASP A 87 -23.89 -1.04 9.41
C ASP A 87 -23.03 -0.85 8.15
N ILE A 88 -21.78 -1.32 8.15
CA ILE A 88 -20.90 -1.29 6.97
C ILE A 88 -21.51 -2.13 5.83
N ASN A 89 -22.02 -3.34 6.12
CA ASN A 89 -22.64 -4.19 5.11
C ASN A 89 -23.91 -3.56 4.51
N LYS A 90 -24.71 -2.90 5.33
CA LYS A 90 -25.89 -2.15 4.89
C LYS A 90 -25.53 -0.94 4.04
N GLU A 91 -24.48 -0.21 4.40
CA GLU A 91 -23.98 0.91 3.59
C GLU A 91 -23.34 0.47 2.27
N LEU A 92 -22.76 -0.73 2.22
CA LEU A 92 -22.12 -1.29 1.02
C LEU A 92 -23.07 -2.16 0.17
N GLU A 93 -24.32 -2.34 0.58
CA GLU A 93 -25.32 -3.21 -0.08
C GLU A 93 -25.52 -2.88 -1.58
N TRP A 94 -25.36 -1.60 -1.96
CA TRP A 94 -25.44 -1.12 -3.36
C TRP A 94 -24.33 -1.68 -4.28
N LEU A 95 -23.19 -2.10 -3.74
CA LEU A 95 -22.12 -2.73 -4.53
C LEU A 95 -22.51 -4.15 -4.97
N SER A 96 -23.31 -4.86 -4.18
CA SER A 96 -23.79 -6.22 -4.50
C SER A 96 -24.95 -6.21 -5.51
N SER A 97 -25.69 -5.10 -5.58
CA SER A 97 -26.87 -4.96 -6.43
C SER A 97 -26.56 -4.53 -7.88
N SER A 98 -25.27 -4.41 -8.21
CA SER A 98 -24.77 -3.91 -9.51
C SER A 98 -24.08 -5.00 -10.33
N GLU A 99 -24.69 -6.19 -10.41
CA GLU A 99 -24.39 -7.24 -11.42
C GLU A 99 -25.40 -7.20 -12.57
#